data_AF-A0A4Y2REC9-F1
#
_entry.id   AF-A0A4Y2REC9-F1
#
_cell.length_a   1.000
_cell.length_b   1.000
_cell.length_c   1.000
_cell.angle_alpha   90.00
_cell.angle_beta   90.00
_cell.angle_gamma   90.00
#
_symmetry.space_group_name_H-M   'P 1'
#
loop_
_entity.id
_entity.type
_entity.pdbx_description
1 polymer ?
#
loop_
_entity_poly.entity_id
_entity_poly.type
_entity_poly.pdbx_seq_one_letter_code
_entity_poly.pdbx_strand_id
1 'polypeptide(L)'
;MDGSEKIIPLVIGKFLKPRCMKNCKSLPLFYDANSKAWMTADIWEKTLRRWDLNFSKQKRKVALIADNCTAHCTVDGLKSIELVFLPPNSTCVLQPLDQGIIQNFKATYRKLLLQDMISAIDRKE
;
A
#
# COMPACT_ATOMS: atom_id res chain seq x y z
N MET A 1 -11.98 -2.52 -15.67
CA MET A 1 -11.10 -1.54 -15.01
C MET A 1 -9.69 -1.82 -15.49
N ASP A 2 -9.07 -0.90 -16.23
CA ASP A 2 -7.74 -1.07 -16.85
C ASP A 2 -6.58 -0.86 -15.85
N GLY A 3 -6.87 -0.36 -14.65
CA GLY A 3 -5.89 -0.14 -13.59
C GLY A 3 -5.06 1.14 -13.77
N SER A 4 -5.46 2.03 -14.68
CA SER A 4 -4.83 3.34 -14.91
C SER A 4 -4.73 4.22 -13.66
N GLU A 5 -5.65 4.04 -12.72
CA GLU A 5 -5.73 4.79 -11.45
C GLU A 5 -5.02 4.10 -10.26
N LYS A 6 -4.31 2.98 -10.50
CA LYS A 6 -3.58 2.28 -9.43
C LYS A 6 -2.43 3.14 -8.92
N ILE A 7 -2.37 3.33 -7.61
CA ILE A 7 -1.27 4.00 -6.94
C ILE A 7 -0.11 3.01 -6.75
N ILE A 8 1.12 3.49 -6.90
CA ILE A 8 2.33 2.72 -6.59
C ILE A 8 2.28 2.28 -5.12
N PRO A 9 2.38 0.97 -4.82
CA PRO A 9 2.24 0.48 -3.46
C PRO A 9 3.41 0.90 -2.56
N LEU A 10 3.10 1.03 -1.27
CA LEU A 10 4.09 1.15 -0.21
C LEU A 10 4.26 -0.21 0.48
N VAL A 11 5.51 -0.66 0.62
CA VAL A 11 5.88 -1.82 1.42
C VAL A 11 6.65 -1.35 2.65
N ILE A 12 6.23 -1.82 3.82
CA ILE A 12 6.92 -1.53 5.08
C ILE A 12 7.56 -2.82 5.57
N GLY A 13 8.88 -2.81 5.70
CA GLY A 13 9.63 -3.95 6.23
C GLY A 13 10.25 -3.69 7.59
N LYS A 14 10.92 -4.72 8.12
CA LYS A 14 11.60 -4.62 9.42
C LYS A 14 12.90 -3.82 9.35
N PHE A 15 13.62 -3.96 8.22
CA PHE A 15 14.95 -3.39 8.02
C PHE A 15 14.92 -2.45 6.82
N LEU A 16 15.59 -1.31 6.93
CA LEU A 16 15.67 -0.36 5.82
C LEU A 16 16.40 -0.94 4.60
N LYS A 17 17.35 -1.86 4.82
CA LYS A 17 18.09 -2.57 3.77
C LYS A 17 18.03 -4.09 4.01
N PRO A 18 16.95 -4.77 3.59
CA PRO A 18 16.84 -6.22 3.72
C PRO A 18 17.93 -6.94 2.93
N ARG A 19 18.46 -8.04 3.49
CA ARG A 19 19.48 -8.86 2.81
C ARG A 19 19.00 -9.42 1.46
N CYS A 20 17.72 -9.77 1.36
CA CYS A 20 17.11 -10.26 0.11
C CYS A 20 17.03 -9.18 -0.99
N MET A 21 17.16 -7.90 -0.64
CA MET A 21 17.19 -6.78 -1.58
C MET A 21 18.62 -6.31 -1.85
N LYS A 22 19.64 -7.04 -1.38
CA LYS A 22 21.04 -6.74 -1.68
C LYS A 22 21.24 -6.83 -3.19
N ASN A 23 21.73 -5.75 -3.80
CA ASN A 23 21.92 -5.55 -5.25
C ASN A 23 20.65 -5.19 -6.05
N CYS A 24 19.52 -4.93 -5.39
CA CYS A 24 18.35 -4.39 -6.08
C CYS A 24 18.56 -2.90 -6.36
N LYS A 25 18.82 -2.54 -7.62
CA LYS A 25 19.14 -1.14 -8.03
C LYS A 25 17.91 -0.22 -7.99
N SER A 26 16.74 -0.78 -8.28
CA SER A 26 15.46 -0.07 -8.24
C SER A 26 14.37 -1.03 -7.77
N LEU A 27 13.32 -0.45 -7.19
CA LEU A 27 12.10 -1.17 -6.81
C LEU A 27 10.94 -0.49 -7.54
N PRO A 28 9.98 -1.25 -8.10
CA PRO A 28 8.77 -0.70 -8.72
C PRO A 28 7.74 -0.25 -7.67
N LEU A 29 8.17 0.04 -6.45
CA LEU A 29 7.35 0.34 -5.29
C LEU A 29 8.07 1.27 -4.33
N PHE A 30 7.33 1.88 -3.43
CA PHE A 30 7.91 2.62 -2.31
C PHE A 30 8.22 1.67 -1.16
N TYR A 31 9.34 1.89 -0.50
CA TYR A 31 9.77 1.08 0.64
C TYR A 31 10.06 1.97 1.84
N ASP A 32 9.54 1.60 3.00
CA ASP A 32 9.89 2.18 4.29
C ASP A 32 10.14 1.06 5.31
N ALA A 33 10.68 1.39 6.48
CA ALA A 33 10.97 0.38 7.48
C ALA A 33 10.87 0.88 8.92
N ASN A 34 10.39 -0.01 9.79
CA ASN A 34 10.47 0.13 11.24
C ASN A 34 10.55 -1.26 11.88
N SER A 35 10.90 -1.32 13.17
CA SER A 35 11.12 -2.59 13.88
C SER A 35 9.92 -3.55 13.90
N LYS A 36 8.70 -3.03 13.73
CA LYS A 36 7.43 -3.80 13.72
C LYS A 36 6.93 -4.12 12.31
N ALA A 37 7.51 -3.51 11.28
CA ALA A 37 7.11 -3.65 9.87
C ALA A 37 5.64 -3.30 9.58
N TRP A 38 5.04 -2.37 10.33
CA TRP A 38 3.65 -1.94 10.17
C TRP A 38 3.54 -0.42 9.94
N MET A 39 2.35 0.06 9.56
CA MET A 39 2.08 1.49 9.40
C MET A 39 2.29 2.25 10.71
N THR A 40 2.86 3.45 10.62
CA THR A 40 2.94 4.43 11.71
C THR A 40 2.39 5.77 11.24
N ALA A 41 2.06 6.68 12.17
CA ALA A 41 1.60 8.03 11.84
C ALA A 41 2.60 8.78 10.94
N ASP A 42 3.90 8.68 11.22
CA ASP A 42 4.94 9.32 10.41
C ASP A 42 4.98 8.79 8.97
N ILE A 43 4.88 7.46 8.82
CA ILE A 43 4.88 6.81 7.49
C ILE A 43 3.60 7.16 6.74
N TRP A 44 2.46 7.20 7.45
CA TRP A 44 1.17 7.59 6.92
C TRP A 44 1.19 9.02 6.38
N GLU A 45 1.61 9.99 7.20
CA GLU A 45 1.69 11.39 6.80
C GLU A 45 2.63 11.59 5.61
N LYS A 46 3.83 11.01 5.67
CA LYS A 46 4.80 11.05 4.56
C LYS A 46 4.21 10.51 3.26
N THR A 47 3.41 9.45 3.36
CA THR A 47 2.74 8.83 2.20
C THR A 47 1.63 9.73 1.65
N LEU A 48 0.78 10.29 2.51
CA LEU A 48 -0.27 11.22 2.11
C LEU A 48 0.29 12.47 1.44
N ARG A 49 1.34 13.08 2.00
CA ARG A 49 1.97 14.27 1.38
C ARG A 49 2.55 13.98 0.01
N ARG A 50 3.10 12.77 -0.20
CA ARG A 50 3.58 12.34 -1.51
C ARG A 50 2.43 12.20 -2.51
N TRP A 51 1.35 11.54 -2.12
CA TRP A 51 0.17 11.39 -2.98
C TRP A 51 -0.49 12.72 -3.27
N ASP A 52 -0.60 13.61 -2.29
CA ASP A 52 -1.16 14.95 -2.42
C ASP A 52 -0.38 15.80 -3.43
N LEU A 53 0.95 15.75 -3.39
CA LEU A 53 1.80 16.40 -4.38
C LEU A 53 1.55 15.84 -5.79
N ASN A 54 1.39 14.51 -5.92
CA ASN A 54 1.13 13.88 -7.20
C ASN A 54 -0.23 14.30 -7.78
N PHE A 55 -1.30 14.27 -6.99
CA PHE A 55 -2.63 14.71 -7.41
C PHE A 55 -2.67 16.21 -7.69
N SER A 56 -1.94 17.01 -6.91
CA SER A 56 -1.81 18.46 -7.15
C SER A 56 -1.17 18.77 -8.50
N LYS A 57 -0.10 18.04 -8.88
CA LYS A 57 0.54 18.18 -10.20
C LYS A 57 -0.41 17.81 -11.34
N GLN A 58 -1.29 16.85 -11.10
CA GLN A 58 -2.34 16.45 -12.03
C GLN A 58 -3.56 17.40 -12.01
N LYS A 59 -3.58 18.40 -11.13
CA LYS A 59 -4.73 19.29 -10.88
C LYS A 59 -6.02 18.53 -10.52
N ARG A 60 -5.88 17.42 -9.78
CA ARG A 60 -6.99 16.55 -9.37
C ARG A 60 -7.29 16.73 -7.89
N LYS A 61 -8.59 16.74 -7.54
CA LYS A 61 -9.07 16.59 -6.17
C LYS A 61 -9.55 15.16 -5.96
N VAL A 62 -9.21 14.56 -4.83
CA VAL A 62 -9.58 13.17 -4.52
C VAL A 62 -10.02 13.06 -3.06
N ALA A 63 -11.04 12.24 -2.81
CA ALA A 63 -11.39 11.81 -1.46
C ALA A 63 -10.69 10.48 -1.17
N LEU A 64 -9.88 10.44 -0.11
CA LEU A 64 -9.25 9.22 0.38
C LEU A 64 -10.03 8.69 1.57
N ILE A 65 -10.61 7.50 1.42
CA ILE A 65 -11.37 6.84 2.48
C ILE A 65 -10.42 5.97 3.30
N ALA A 66 -10.31 6.24 4.59
CA ALA A 66 -9.48 5.49 5.53
C ALA A 66 -10.32 4.90 6.68
N ASP A 67 -9.87 3.78 7.24
CA ASP A 67 -10.41 3.24 8.48
C ASP A 67 -9.81 3.97 9.70
N ASN A 68 -10.42 3.79 10.88
CA ASN A 68 -9.99 4.42 12.13
C ASN A 68 -8.80 3.72 12.80
N CYS A 69 -7.82 3.26 12.02
CA CYS A 69 -6.58 2.72 12.54
C CYS A 69 -5.79 3.80 13.30
N THR A 70 -5.15 3.45 14.42
CA THR A 70 -4.39 4.41 15.24
C THR A 70 -3.26 5.12 14.48
N ALA A 71 -2.75 4.50 13.41
CA ALA A 71 -1.72 5.08 12.56
C ALA A 71 -2.28 6.09 11.53
N HIS A 72 -3.58 6.04 11.22
CA HIS A 72 -4.23 6.93 10.26
C HIS A 72 -4.67 8.22 10.96
N CYS A 73 -3.70 9.06 11.31
CA CYS A 73 -3.99 10.38 11.86
C CYS A 73 -4.50 11.35 10.78
N THR A 74 -5.19 12.40 11.22
CA THR A 74 -5.49 13.57 10.38
C THR A 74 -4.19 14.27 9.98
N VAL A 75 -4.14 14.78 8.75
CA VAL A 75 -2.98 15.49 8.23
C VAL A 75 -3.41 16.83 7.67
N ASP A 76 -2.90 17.90 8.25
CA ASP A 76 -3.21 19.26 7.84
C ASP A 76 -2.41 19.72 6.62
N GLY A 77 -2.98 20.69 5.89
CA GLY A 77 -2.35 21.35 4.75
C GLY A 77 -2.28 20.51 3.48
N LEU A 78 -3.06 19.43 3.38
CA LEU A 78 -3.27 18.71 2.12
C LEU A 78 -4.03 19.62 1.14
N LYS A 79 -3.54 19.70 -0.10
CA LYS A 79 -4.12 20.59 -1.12
C LYS A 79 -5.14 19.88 -1.97
N SER A 80 -4.94 18.61 -2.27
CA SER A 80 -5.66 17.86 -3.29
C SER A 80 -6.37 16.62 -2.74
N ILE A 81 -5.91 16.10 -1.61
CA ILE A 81 -6.54 15.00 -0.89
C ILE A 81 -7.47 15.56 0.19
N GLU A 82 -8.73 15.14 0.15
CA GLU A 82 -9.65 15.21 1.28
C GLU A 82 -9.63 13.84 1.99
N LEU A 83 -9.25 13.82 3.27
CA LEU A 83 -9.19 12.59 4.04
C LEU A 83 -10.53 12.35 4.76
N VAL A 84 -11.19 11.25 4.43
CA VAL A 84 -12.49 10.85 4.97
C VAL A 84 -12.34 9.57 5.78
N PHE A 85 -12.73 9.60 7.04
CA PHE A 85 -12.70 8.43 7.91
C PHE A 85 -14.04 7.70 7.92
N LEU A 86 -13.98 6.37 7.85
CA LEU A 86 -15.15 5.53 8.05
C LEU A 86 -15.68 5.66 9.49
N PRO A 87 -16.98 5.46 9.74
CA PRO A 87 -17.51 5.40 11.09
C PRO A 87 -16.80 4.34 11.95
N PRO A 88 -16.66 4.56 13.27
CA PRO A 88 -16.14 3.54 14.18
C PRO A 88 -16.92 2.22 14.07
N ASN A 89 -16.22 1.09 14.21
CA ASN A 89 -16.80 -0.26 14.17
C ASN A 89 -17.55 -0.64 12.87
N SER A 90 -17.37 0.12 11.78
CA SER A 90 -18.03 -0.15 10.49
C SER A 90 -17.11 -0.82 9.47
N THR A 91 -15.82 -1.00 9.78
CA THR A 91 -14.79 -1.43 8.84
C THR A 91 -15.17 -2.71 8.09
N CYS A 92 -15.65 -3.74 8.79
CA CYS A 92 -16.03 -5.01 8.15
C CYS A 92 -17.17 -4.89 7.14
N VAL A 93 -18.01 -3.87 7.24
CA VAL A 93 -19.19 -3.66 6.38
C VAL A 93 -18.96 -2.59 5.32
N LEU A 94 -18.16 -1.57 5.60
CA LEU A 94 -18.01 -0.41 4.70
C LEU A 94 -16.66 -0.37 3.99
N GLN A 95 -15.64 -1.06 4.50
CA GLN A 95 -14.28 -0.96 3.98
C GLN A 95 -14.10 -2.00 2.85
N PRO A 96 -13.96 -1.57 1.57
CA PRO A 96 -13.96 -2.50 0.45
C PRO A 96 -12.72 -3.41 0.41
N LEU A 97 -11.60 -2.98 1.00
CA LEU A 97 -10.39 -3.80 1.07
C LEU A 97 -10.63 -5.07 1.90
N ASP A 98 -11.36 -4.95 3.00
CA ASP A 98 -11.74 -6.03 3.91
C ASP A 98 -12.90 -6.87 3.37
N GLN A 99 -13.72 -6.33 2.46
CA GLN A 99 -14.78 -7.06 1.75
C GLN A 99 -14.29 -7.97 0.61
N GLY A 100 -13.03 -8.39 0.67
CA GLY A 100 -12.50 -9.45 -0.20
C GLY A 100 -11.43 -9.00 -1.18
N ILE A 101 -11.14 -7.70 -1.34
CA ILE A 101 -9.99 -7.28 -2.17
C ILE A 101 -8.69 -7.81 -1.56
N ILE A 102 -8.49 -7.68 -0.24
CA ILE A 102 -7.30 -8.20 0.45
C ILE A 102 -7.25 -9.73 0.33
N GLN A 103 -8.38 -10.41 0.54
CA GLN A 103 -8.46 -11.87 0.43
C GLN A 103 -8.07 -12.33 -0.98
N ASN A 104 -8.69 -11.76 -2.02
CA ASN A 104 -8.44 -12.10 -3.41
C ASN A 104 -7.02 -11.76 -3.83
N PHE A 105 -6.48 -10.63 -3.38
CA PHE A 105 -5.09 -10.27 -3.60
C PHE A 105 -4.13 -11.32 -3.02
N LYS A 106 -4.32 -11.70 -1.75
CA LYS A 106 -3.49 -12.74 -1.09
C LYS A 106 -3.60 -14.09 -1.78
N ALA A 107 -4.81 -14.52 -2.14
CA ALA A 107 -5.05 -15.80 -2.81
C ALA A 107 -4.38 -15.82 -4.20
N THR A 108 -4.54 -14.75 -4.97
CA THR A 108 -3.94 -14.61 -6.31
C THR A 108 -2.42 -14.57 -6.23
N TYR A 109 -1.86 -13.77 -5.31
CA TYR A 109 -0.43 -13.68 -5.09
C TYR A 109 0.17 -15.05 -4.75
N ARG A 110 -0.46 -15.79 -3.83
CA ARG A 110 -0.01 -17.14 -3.44
C ARG A 110 -0.06 -18.12 -4.62
N LYS A 111 -1.12 -18.08 -5.42
CA LYS A 111 -1.23 -18.91 -6.63
C LYS A 111 -0.09 -18.63 -7.60
N LEU A 112 0.16 -17.36 -7.92
CA LEU A 112 1.22 -16.95 -8.85
C LEU A 112 2.61 -17.34 -8.32
N LEU A 113 2.86 -17.15 -7.02
CA LEU A 113 4.11 -17.54 -6.38
C LEU A 113 4.37 -19.04 -6.51
N LEU A 114 3.36 -19.87 -6.26
CA LEU A 114 3.48 -21.33 -6.38
C LEU A 114 3.71 -21.77 -7.83
N GLN A 115 3.03 -21.14 -8.79
CA GLN A 115 3.24 -21.41 -10.21
C GLN A 115 4.68 -21.08 -10.65
N ASP A 116 5.23 -19.96 -10.19
CA ASP A 116 6.61 -19.58 -10.49
C ASP A 116 7.62 -20.54 -9.85
N MET A 117 7.37 -20.98 -8.61
CA MET A 117 8.20 -21.98 -7.94
C MET A 117 8.21 -23.32 -8.68
N ILE A 118 7.04 -23.83 -9.11
CA ILE A 118 6.94 -25.06 -9.91
C ILE A 118 7.71 -24.89 -11.23
N SER A 119 7.45 -23.80 -11.95
CA SER A 119 8.14 -23.52 -13.22
C SER A 119 9.66 -23.41 -13.05
N ALA A 120 10.14 -22.94 -11.90
CA ALA A 120 11.56 -22.86 -11.58
C ALA A 120 12.18 -24.22 -11.24
N ILE A 121 11.39 -25.18 -10.75
CA ILE A 121 11.82 -26.57 -10.55
C ILE A 121 11.90 -27.27 -11.91
N ASP A 122 10.86 -27.16 -12.74
CA ASP A 122 10.80 -27.81 -14.06
C ASP A 122 11.92 -27.34 -15.01
N ARG A 123 12.42 -26.10 -14.86
CA ARG A 123 13.56 -25.56 -15.63
C ARG A 123 14.93 -26.04 -15.16
N LYS A 124 15.00 -26.66 -13.98
CA LYS A 124 16.24 -27.18 -13.39
C LYS A 124 16.41 -28.69 -13.60
N GLU A 125 15.40 -29.35 -14.16
CA GLU A 125 15.48 -30.67 -14.79
C GLU A 125 15.83 -30.52 -16.28
#